data_AF-A0AA45L7G7-F1
#
_entry.id   AF-A0AA45L7G7-F1
#
_cell.length_a   1.000
_cell.length_b   1.000
_cell.length_c   1.000
_cell.angle_alpha   90.00
_cell.angle_beta   90.00
_cell.angle_gamma   90.00
#
_symmetry.space_group_name_H-M   'P 1'
#
loop_
_entity.id
_entity.type
_entity.pdbx_description
1 polymer ?
#
loop_
_entity_poly.entity_id
_entity_poly.type
_entity_poly.pdbx_seq_one_letter_code
_entity_poly.pdbx_strand_id
1 'polypeptide(L)'
;MRSRFRVLSALLAVSASLAVFSPAASADPIPAPLPPNCDVADFCTWSVFVIPGEPSDAVPTIRTTGDWSGEAVAFRLYNNTGRYAHVSYEEKLDDGTIRRYESCFGPVWRYFTRPFTVTGVTFHDRPTQQYC
;
A
#
# COMPACT_ATOMS: atom_id res chain seq x y z
N MET A 1 33.26 72.22 32.85
CA MET A 1 34.08 71.00 33.07
C MET A 1 33.36 69.79 32.49
N ARG A 2 34.14 68.83 32.01
CA ARG A 2 33.81 67.79 31.01
C ARG A 2 32.81 66.71 31.46
N SER A 3 31.94 66.33 30.50
CA SER A 3 31.58 64.98 30.02
C SER A 3 31.43 63.82 31.02
N ARG A 4 30.31 63.06 30.92
CA ARG A 4 30.31 61.65 30.46
C ARG A 4 28.96 61.23 29.85
N PHE A 5 29.02 60.75 28.62
CA PHE A 5 28.01 59.92 27.96
C PHE A 5 27.78 58.60 28.73
N ARG A 6 26.53 58.15 28.81
CA ARG A 6 26.20 56.72 28.92
C ARG A 6 24.99 56.40 28.04
N VAL A 7 25.29 55.69 26.95
CA VAL A 7 24.37 54.95 26.10
C VAL A 7 23.78 53.83 26.94
N LEU A 8 22.45 53.62 26.89
CA LEU A 8 21.82 52.43 27.44
C LEU A 8 20.85 51.81 26.45
N SER A 9 21.15 50.54 26.21
CA SER A 9 20.70 49.61 25.20
C SER A 9 19.20 49.36 25.15
N ALA A 10 18.70 49.16 23.93
CA ALA A 10 17.42 48.54 23.62
C ALA A 10 17.38 47.08 24.09
N LEU A 11 16.25 46.66 24.64
CA LEU A 11 15.89 45.25 24.80
C LEU A 11 14.47 45.04 24.26
N LEU A 12 14.43 44.46 23.07
CA LEU A 12 13.24 43.87 22.45
C LEU A 12 12.83 42.63 23.25
N ALA A 13 11.65 42.63 23.85
CA ALA A 13 11.04 41.44 24.43
C ALA A 13 10.37 40.65 23.30
N VAL A 14 11.06 39.62 22.81
CA VAL A 14 10.52 38.63 21.85
C VAL A 14 9.67 37.62 22.63
N SER A 15 8.42 37.46 22.19
CA SER A 15 7.43 36.52 22.68
C SER A 15 7.86 35.07 22.44
N ALA A 16 8.01 34.29 23.51
CA ALA A 16 8.24 32.85 23.44
C ALA A 16 6.93 32.10 23.77
N SER A 17 6.10 31.89 22.76
CA SER A 17 4.98 30.95 22.83
C SER A 17 5.55 29.53 22.73
N LEU A 18 5.56 28.78 23.83
CA LEU A 18 5.90 27.37 23.83
C LEU A 18 4.78 26.59 23.14
N ALA A 19 4.91 26.38 21.82
CA ALA A 19 4.14 25.39 21.10
C ALA A 19 4.62 24.00 21.54
N VAL A 20 3.88 23.37 22.44
CA VAL A 20 4.03 21.95 22.77
C VAL A 20 3.62 21.16 21.52
N PHE A 21 4.62 20.71 20.75
CA PHE A 21 4.39 19.70 19.73
C PHE A 21 4.09 18.39 20.44
N SER A 22 2.80 18.05 20.58
CA SER A 22 2.41 16.69 20.91
C SER A 22 3.01 15.76 19.86
N PRO A 23 3.73 14.69 20.21
CA PRO A 23 4.09 13.67 19.25
C PRO A 23 2.78 13.12 18.69
N ALA A 24 2.54 13.33 17.39
CA ALA A 24 1.54 12.55 16.69
C ALA A 24 1.97 11.10 16.87
N ALA A 25 1.28 10.37 17.74
CA ALA A 25 1.42 8.93 17.85
C ALA A 25 1.17 8.39 16.45
N SER A 26 2.25 8.04 15.75
CA SER A 26 2.17 7.30 14.51
C SER A 26 1.64 5.95 14.96
N ALA A 27 0.33 5.75 14.85
CA ALA A 27 -0.23 4.44 15.07
C ALA A 27 0.48 3.52 14.08
N ASP A 28 1.24 2.55 14.58
CA ASP A 28 1.72 1.46 13.75
C ASP A 28 0.52 0.93 12.98
N PRO A 29 0.60 0.78 11.64
CA PRO A 29 -0.50 0.23 10.87
C PRO A 29 -0.90 -1.09 11.54
N ILE A 30 -2.11 -1.16 12.10
CA ILE A 30 -2.64 -2.42 12.60
C ILE A 30 -2.52 -3.40 11.43
N PRO A 31 -1.73 -4.48 11.54
CA PRO A 31 -1.64 -5.44 10.46
C PRO A 31 -3.06 -5.91 10.22
N ALA A 32 -3.57 -5.67 9.00
CA ALA A 32 -4.81 -6.31 8.62
C ALA A 32 -4.63 -7.81 8.91
N PRO A 33 -5.58 -8.46 9.60
CA PRO A 33 -5.44 -9.87 9.92
C PRO A 33 -5.11 -10.62 8.63
N LEU A 34 -4.02 -11.39 8.68
CA LEU A 34 -3.60 -12.21 7.54
C LEU A 34 -4.82 -13.02 7.09
N PRO A 35 -5.17 -13.01 5.79
CA PRO A 35 -6.23 -13.89 5.32
C PRO A 35 -5.86 -15.31 5.72
N PRO A 36 -6.74 -16.05 6.42
CA PRO A 36 -6.49 -17.46 6.63
C PRO A 36 -6.33 -18.08 5.23
N ASN A 37 -5.25 -18.82 4.99
CA ASN A 37 -4.90 -19.43 3.70
C ASN A 37 -4.03 -18.59 2.74
N CYS A 38 -3.41 -17.48 3.19
CA CYS A 38 -2.28 -16.86 2.48
C CYS A 38 -1.06 -16.79 3.39
N ASP A 39 -0.10 -17.71 3.21
CA ASP A 39 1.03 -17.83 4.11
C ASP A 39 2.03 -16.68 3.92
N VAL A 40 2.98 -16.59 4.85
CA VAL A 40 4.09 -15.64 4.75
C VAL A 40 4.87 -15.94 3.46
N ALA A 41 5.26 -14.89 2.74
CA ALA A 41 5.96 -14.95 1.47
C ALA A 41 5.12 -15.44 0.27
N ASP A 42 3.80 -15.58 0.43
CA ASP A 42 2.90 -15.85 -0.70
C ASP A 42 2.31 -14.56 -1.29
N PHE A 43 2.07 -14.60 -2.59
CA PHE A 43 1.10 -13.78 -3.28
C PHE A 43 -0.17 -14.59 -3.51
N CYS A 44 -1.31 -14.02 -3.13
CA CYS A 44 -2.59 -14.70 -3.19
C CYS A 44 -3.65 -13.85 -3.88
N THR A 45 -4.57 -14.51 -4.59
CA THR A 45 -5.77 -13.88 -5.13
C THR A 45 -7.00 -14.73 -4.85
N TRP A 46 -8.18 -14.13 -4.85
CA TRP A 46 -9.44 -14.85 -4.60
C TRP A 46 -10.51 -14.42 -5.59
N SER A 47 -11.25 -15.38 -6.15
CA SER A 47 -12.42 -15.15 -7.03
C SER A 47 -13.69 -14.77 -6.29
N VAL A 48 -13.68 -14.78 -4.95
CA VAL A 48 -14.83 -14.41 -4.13
C VAL A 48 -14.63 -13.01 -3.60
N PHE A 49 -15.60 -12.13 -3.88
CA PHE A 49 -15.72 -10.85 -3.22
C PHE A 49 -16.16 -11.06 -1.77
N VAL A 50 -15.41 -10.47 -0.84
CA VAL A 50 -15.74 -10.49 0.60
C VAL A 50 -15.68 -9.06 1.10
N ILE A 51 -16.60 -8.72 2.00
CA ILE A 51 -16.64 -7.41 2.61
C ILE A 51 -15.37 -7.23 3.46
N PRO A 52 -14.62 -6.12 3.29
CA PRO A 52 -13.43 -5.87 4.11
C PRO A 52 -13.74 -5.97 5.61
N GLY A 53 -12.96 -6.78 6.33
CA GLY A 53 -13.15 -7.00 7.77
C GLY A 53 -13.94 -8.26 8.13
N GLU A 54 -14.61 -8.91 7.17
CA GLU A 54 -15.21 -10.22 7.40
C GLU A 54 -14.17 -11.34 7.22
N PRO A 55 -14.16 -12.34 8.11
CA PRO A 55 -13.33 -13.52 7.92
C PRO A 55 -13.80 -14.27 6.68
N SER A 56 -12.86 -14.78 5.90
CA SER A 56 -13.15 -15.64 4.75
C SER A 56 -12.19 -16.81 4.75
N ASP A 57 -12.75 -18.01 4.75
CA ASP A 57 -12.06 -19.28 4.56
C ASP A 57 -11.90 -19.64 3.07
N ALA A 58 -12.20 -18.70 2.16
CA ALA A 58 -12.10 -18.94 0.74
C ALA A 58 -10.69 -19.34 0.35
N VAL A 59 -10.58 -20.42 -0.43
CA VAL A 59 -9.32 -20.88 -1.00
C VAL A 59 -8.85 -19.87 -2.05
N PRO A 60 -7.57 -19.45 -2.04
CA PRO A 60 -7.05 -18.59 -3.09
C PRO A 60 -7.14 -19.25 -4.47
N THR A 61 -7.47 -18.47 -5.50
CA THR A 61 -7.40 -18.90 -6.90
C THR A 61 -5.97 -18.91 -7.43
N ILE A 62 -5.16 -17.93 -7.02
CA ILE A 62 -3.70 -17.97 -7.17
C ILE A 62 -3.10 -18.01 -5.77
N ARG A 63 -2.10 -18.87 -5.59
CA ARG A 63 -1.20 -18.86 -4.45
C ARG A 63 0.21 -19.21 -4.95
N THR A 64 1.14 -18.28 -4.87
CA THR A 64 2.50 -18.46 -5.41
C THR A 64 3.55 -17.70 -4.61
N THR A 65 4.76 -18.27 -4.53
CA THR A 65 5.97 -17.63 -3.96
C THR A 65 6.92 -17.10 -5.04
N GLY A 66 6.60 -17.29 -6.32
CA GLY A 66 7.43 -16.90 -7.45
C GLY A 66 6.58 -16.54 -8.67
N ASP A 67 7.25 -16.20 -9.77
CA ASP A 67 6.59 -15.73 -10.98
C ASP A 67 5.51 -16.72 -11.43
N TRP A 68 4.41 -16.17 -11.93
CA TRP A 68 3.23 -16.93 -12.31
C TRP A 68 2.66 -16.40 -13.62
N SER A 69 2.15 -17.32 -14.44
CA SER A 69 1.47 -17.02 -15.69
C SER A 69 0.28 -17.96 -15.87
N GLY A 70 -0.82 -17.45 -16.41
CA GLY A 70 -2.05 -18.21 -16.61
C GLY A 70 -3.24 -17.27 -16.67
N GLU A 71 -4.44 -17.77 -16.43
CA GLU A 71 -5.62 -16.91 -16.28
C GLU A 71 -6.37 -17.32 -15.01
N ALA A 72 -6.60 -16.35 -14.12
CA ALA A 72 -7.42 -16.58 -12.94
C ALA A 72 -8.27 -15.35 -12.62
N VAL A 73 -9.57 -15.56 -12.43
CA VAL A 73 -10.48 -14.51 -11.99
C VAL A 73 -10.25 -14.20 -10.52
N ALA A 74 -10.21 -12.91 -10.18
CA ALA A 74 -10.04 -12.41 -8.84
C ALA A 74 -10.89 -11.16 -8.58
N PHE A 75 -11.25 -10.96 -7.32
CA PHE A 75 -11.75 -9.69 -6.76
C PHE A 75 -10.77 -9.08 -5.77
N ARG A 76 -9.84 -9.88 -5.27
CA ARG A 76 -8.92 -9.51 -4.21
C ARG A 76 -7.54 -10.04 -4.54
N LEU A 77 -6.52 -9.26 -4.22
CA LEU A 77 -5.14 -9.68 -4.22
C LEU A 77 -4.49 -9.30 -2.90
N TYR A 78 -3.59 -10.15 -2.45
CA TYR A 78 -2.75 -9.89 -1.30
C TYR A 78 -1.33 -10.29 -1.61
N ASN A 79 -0.43 -9.31 -1.60
CA ASN A 79 1.00 -9.55 -1.69
C ASN A 79 1.55 -9.62 -0.26
N ASN A 80 1.71 -10.82 0.27
CA ASN A 80 2.36 -11.07 1.56
C ASN A 80 3.85 -11.42 1.40
N THR A 81 4.43 -11.07 0.25
CA THR A 81 5.86 -11.21 -0.01
C THR A 81 6.62 -10.00 0.50
N GLY A 82 7.92 -10.17 0.76
CA GLY A 82 8.83 -9.04 0.99
C GLY A 82 9.24 -8.29 -0.28
N ARG A 83 8.60 -8.58 -1.42
CA ARG A 83 8.96 -8.09 -2.76
C ARG A 83 7.77 -7.32 -3.37
N TYR A 84 8.05 -6.57 -4.42
CA TYR A 84 7.01 -5.96 -5.25
C TYR A 84 6.53 -6.99 -6.28
N ALA A 85 5.21 -7.12 -6.42
CA ALA A 85 4.58 -7.94 -7.45
C ALA A 85 4.09 -7.03 -8.58
N HIS A 86 4.68 -7.16 -9.76
CA HIS A 86 4.15 -6.59 -11.01
C HIS A 86 3.09 -7.55 -11.55
N VAL A 87 1.85 -7.09 -11.59
CA VAL A 87 0.69 -7.90 -11.95
C VAL A 87 0.09 -7.36 -13.23
N SER A 88 0.00 -8.23 -14.24
CA SER A 88 -0.77 -8.00 -15.46
C SER A 88 -2.18 -8.55 -15.26
N TYR A 89 -3.19 -7.75 -15.58
CA TYR A 89 -4.58 -8.18 -15.45
C TYR A 89 -5.52 -7.51 -16.44
N GLU A 90 -6.65 -8.16 -16.69
CA GLU A 90 -7.70 -7.69 -17.57
C GLU A 90 -8.99 -7.42 -16.80
N GLU A 91 -9.73 -6.39 -17.19
CA GLU A 91 -11.07 -6.09 -16.69
C GLU A 91 -12.04 -6.09 -17.88
N LYS A 92 -13.12 -6.88 -17.77
CA LYS A 92 -14.21 -6.84 -18.74
C LYS A 92 -15.27 -5.84 -18.25
N LEU A 93 -15.50 -4.80 -19.03
CA LEU A 93 -16.52 -3.79 -18.78
C LEU A 93 -17.92 -4.30 -19.18
N ASP A 94 -18.96 -3.60 -18.73
CA ASP A 94 -20.36 -3.97 -18.96
C ASP A 94 -20.75 -3.98 -20.45
N ASP A 95 -20.08 -3.16 -21.26
CA ASP A 95 -20.23 -3.10 -22.72
C ASP A 95 -19.48 -4.23 -23.46
N GLY A 96 -18.81 -5.12 -22.71
CA GLY A 96 -17.99 -6.20 -23.23
C GLY A 96 -16.55 -5.81 -23.59
N THR A 97 -16.18 -4.52 -23.48
CA THR A 97 -14.81 -4.05 -23.72
C THR A 97 -13.85 -4.67 -22.71
N ILE A 98 -12.70 -5.16 -23.19
CA ILE A 98 -11.62 -5.67 -22.33
C ILE A 98 -10.55 -4.58 -22.19
N ARG A 99 -10.27 -4.17 -20.96
CA ARG A 99 -9.15 -3.29 -20.63
C ARG A 99 -8.03 -4.09 -20.01
N ARG A 100 -6.80 -3.85 -20.48
CA ARG A 100 -5.58 -4.45 -19.94
C ARG A 100 -4.86 -3.45 -19.06
N TYR A 101 -4.35 -3.94 -17.95
CA TYR A 101 -3.62 -3.15 -16.97
C TYR A 101 -2.37 -3.88 -16.52
N GLU A 102 -1.42 -3.07 -16.10
CA GLU A 102 -0.24 -3.50 -15.38
C GLU A 102 -0.13 -2.62 -14.14
N SER A 103 0.16 -3.22 -12.99
CA SER A 103 0.32 -2.48 -11.74
C SER A 103 1.27 -3.18 -10.80
N CYS A 104 2.00 -2.38 -10.03
CA CYS A 104 2.81 -2.91 -8.96
C CYS A 104 2.14 -2.83 -7.61
N PHE A 105 2.21 -3.95 -6.92
CA PHE A 105 1.72 -4.13 -5.58
C PHE A 105 2.92 -4.42 -4.68
N GLY A 106 3.25 -3.50 -3.78
CA GLY A 106 4.15 -3.79 -2.65
C GLY A 106 3.48 -4.75 -1.65
N PRO A 107 4.02 -4.92 -0.44
CA PRO A 107 3.40 -5.74 0.60
C PRO A 107 2.07 -5.13 1.07
N VAL A 108 0.98 -5.42 0.36
CA VAL A 108 -0.32 -4.75 0.52
C VAL A 108 -1.46 -5.67 0.10
N TRP A 109 -2.65 -5.39 0.62
CA TRP A 109 -3.91 -5.97 0.17
C TRP A 109 -4.69 -4.99 -0.70
N ARG A 110 -5.39 -5.48 -1.72
CA ARG A 110 -6.28 -4.68 -2.57
C ARG A 110 -7.56 -5.45 -2.90
N TYR A 111 -8.67 -4.70 -2.95
CA TYR A 111 -10.01 -5.21 -3.25
C TYR A 111 -10.54 -4.43 -4.44
N PHE A 112 -11.24 -5.13 -5.31
CA PHE A 112 -11.84 -4.59 -6.52
C PHE A 112 -13.34 -4.89 -6.45
N THR A 113 -14.14 -3.91 -6.85
CA THR A 113 -15.61 -4.04 -6.87
C THR A 113 -16.10 -4.81 -8.10
N ARG A 114 -15.25 -4.93 -9.13
CA ARG A 114 -15.49 -5.74 -10.31
C ARG A 114 -14.44 -6.85 -10.41
N PRO A 115 -14.79 -8.03 -10.95
CA PRO A 115 -13.83 -9.08 -11.16
C PRO A 115 -12.80 -8.65 -12.21
N PHE A 116 -11.56 -9.06 -12.01
CA PHE A 116 -10.49 -8.94 -12.99
C PHE A 116 -9.85 -10.32 -13.22
N THR A 117 -9.30 -10.54 -14.41
CA THR A 117 -8.54 -11.76 -14.73
C THR A 117 -7.07 -11.44 -14.61
N VAL A 118 -6.38 -12.04 -13.64
CA VAL A 118 -4.92 -11.97 -13.54
C VAL A 118 -4.34 -12.84 -14.65
N THR A 119 -3.42 -12.27 -15.43
CA THR A 119 -2.75 -12.94 -16.55
C THR A 119 -1.27 -13.21 -16.28
N GLY A 120 -0.66 -12.48 -15.36
CA GLY A 120 0.73 -12.69 -14.97
C GLY A 120 1.09 -12.00 -13.66
N VAL A 121 2.07 -12.57 -12.96
CA VAL A 121 2.69 -12.01 -11.75
C VAL A 121 4.19 -12.20 -11.87
N THR A 122 4.95 -11.11 -11.77
CA THR A 122 6.42 -11.12 -11.73
C THR A 122 6.90 -10.43 -10.46
N PHE A 123 7.92 -10.96 -9.81
CA PHE A 123 8.46 -10.38 -8.56
C PHE A 123 9.74 -9.58 -8.77
N HIS A 124 9.84 -8.47 -8.03
CA HIS A 124 10.99 -7.58 -8.03
C HIS A 124 11.38 -7.19 -6.61
N ASP A 125 12.68 -7.17 -6.32
CA ASP A 125 13.20 -6.76 -4.99
C ASP A 125 13.10 -5.25 -4.75
N ARG A 126 12.91 -4.46 -5.81
CA ARG A 126 12.76 -3.00 -5.76
C ARG A 126 11.67 -2.56 -6.74
N PRO A 127 10.98 -1.44 -6.46
CA PRO A 127 10.11 -0.85 -7.44
C PRO A 127 11.00 -0.22 -8.54
N THR A 128 10.85 -0.65 -9.79
CA THR A 128 11.54 -0.07 -10.94
C THR A 128 10.56 0.68 -11.81
N GLN A 129 10.74 2.00 -12.07
CA GLN A 129 9.73 2.85 -12.76
C GLN A 129 9.15 2.28 -14.07
N GLN A 130 9.83 1.32 -14.68
CA GLN A 130 9.43 0.64 -15.91
C GLN A 130 8.35 -0.43 -15.71
N TYR A 131 8.18 -0.94 -14.49
CA TYR A 131 7.23 -2.00 -14.11
C TYR A 131 6.48 -1.66 -12.80
N CYS A 132 7.17 -0.94 -11.88
CA CYS A 132 6.74 -0.32 -10.61
C CYS A 132 7.32 1.12 -10.46
#